data_AF-A0AAU3L3U2-F1
#
_entry.id   AF-A0AAU3L3U2-F1
#
_cell.length_a   1.000
_cell.length_b   1.000
_cell.length_c   1.000
_cell.angle_alpha   90.00
_cell.angle_beta   90.00
_cell.angle_gamma   90.00
#
_symmetry.space_group_name_H-M   'P 1'
#
loop_
_entity.id
_entity.type
_entity.pdbx_description
1 polymer ?
#
loop_
_entity_poly.entity_id
_entity_poly.type
_entity_poly.pdbx_seq_one_letter_code
_entity_poly.pdbx_strand_id
1 'polypeptide(L)'
;MTDQSDIPRGAGPAADDQRVCQFPVGYDLETGEFQVAGHPVPPAAGRGRPADYCGQPHVDPDGTLRTHDRATAFQRKRDLKAEAAGAVPRRKPVGRPVTSARASLAELLAQWELVTTAHRAQLEEILTAAGQIVATAGDPDAAVAEVAARQREADEEIRVANTRAEEAEAELTALRRELVRAEEDKVLAEGAAEDAIADRDAQVAEALETTAEAHARAAHAETRLAEVTADAVQQVTAAQQQARDDIAAARSAAQDHIAEAEGAAAVQITAAHDERDSALTGQRRAENELAAAVQARDDALADAERLRTQLAENTAESKARARETRDEIASLRKELAQVRDDARTEREQSRTAHATEIDRIQSAADRALATAEKTITRLETQLNQGKK
;
A
#
# COMPACT_ATOMS: atom_id res chain seq x y z
N MET A 1 -39.91 -6.48 -21.52
CA MET A 1 -39.41 -6.78 -22.86
C MET A 1 -38.65 -8.09 -22.75
N THR A 2 -39.28 -9.14 -23.27
CA THR A 2 -38.91 -10.53 -23.11
C THR A 2 -37.65 -10.85 -23.89
N ASP A 3 -36.63 -11.22 -23.13
CA ASP A 3 -35.35 -11.75 -23.55
C ASP A 3 -35.59 -13.17 -24.09
N GLN A 4 -35.50 -13.32 -25.41
CA GLN A 4 -35.75 -14.57 -26.12
C GLN A 4 -34.41 -15.08 -26.64
N SER A 5 -33.68 -15.70 -25.72
CA SER A 5 -32.41 -16.38 -25.95
C SER A 5 -32.58 -17.54 -26.94
N ASP A 6 -31.86 -17.44 -28.04
CA ASP A 6 -31.68 -18.47 -29.06
C ASP A 6 -31.08 -19.74 -28.46
N ILE A 7 -31.80 -20.84 -28.63
CA ILE A 7 -31.35 -22.20 -28.29
C ILE A 7 -30.55 -22.73 -29.49
N PRO A 8 -29.27 -23.10 -29.34
CA PRO A 8 -28.55 -23.80 -30.38
C PRO A 8 -29.16 -25.21 -30.55
N ARG A 9 -29.60 -25.52 -31.78
CA ARG A 9 -29.95 -26.88 -32.20
C ARG A 9 -28.70 -27.76 -32.17
N GLY A 10 -28.45 -28.37 -31.01
CA GLY A 10 -27.52 -29.47 -30.87
C GLY A 10 -28.00 -30.66 -31.72
N ALA A 11 -27.14 -31.08 -32.65
CA ALA A 11 -27.21 -32.40 -33.26
C ALA A 11 -27.06 -33.44 -32.15
N GLY A 12 -28.20 -33.99 -31.70
CA GLY A 12 -28.21 -35.14 -30.81
C GLY A 12 -27.64 -36.37 -31.53
N PRO A 13 -26.90 -37.23 -30.83
CA PRO A 13 -26.39 -38.47 -31.40
C PRO A 13 -27.57 -39.33 -31.87
N ALA A 14 -27.36 -40.10 -32.93
CA ALA A 14 -28.29 -41.10 -33.41
C ALA A 14 -28.83 -41.94 -32.24
N ALA A 15 -30.02 -41.58 -31.76
CA ALA A 15 -30.81 -42.47 -30.93
C ALA A 15 -31.13 -43.65 -31.84
N ASP A 16 -30.64 -44.83 -31.48
CA ASP A 16 -31.00 -46.09 -32.13
C ASP A 16 -32.52 -46.13 -32.27
N ASP A 17 -33.00 -45.89 -33.49
CA ASP A 17 -34.39 -46.01 -33.88
C ASP A 17 -34.69 -47.52 -33.90
N GLN A 18 -34.76 -48.13 -32.71
CA GLN A 18 -35.11 -49.53 -32.48
C GLN A 18 -36.59 -49.71 -32.81
N ARG A 19 -36.89 -49.63 -34.09
CA ARG A 19 -38.22 -49.90 -34.63
C ARG A 19 -38.53 -51.37 -34.42
N VAL A 20 -39.72 -51.63 -33.90
CA VAL A 20 -40.23 -52.98 -33.68
C VAL A 20 -41.15 -53.41 -34.82
N CYS A 21 -41.13 -54.70 -35.12
CA CYS A 21 -41.88 -55.30 -36.21
C CYS A 21 -43.39 -55.21 -35.92
N GLN A 22 -44.11 -54.57 -36.84
CA GLN A 22 -45.55 -54.32 -36.75
C GLN A 22 -46.40 -55.50 -37.25
N PHE A 23 -45.84 -56.72 -37.31
CA PHE A 23 -46.57 -57.89 -37.79
C PHE A 23 -47.65 -58.31 -36.77
N PRO A 24 -48.91 -58.50 -37.18
CA PRO A 24 -50.02 -58.76 -36.26
C PRO A 24 -50.03 -60.23 -35.81
N VAL A 25 -49.89 -60.44 -34.50
CA VAL A 25 -49.86 -61.77 -33.87
C VAL A 25 -51.12 -62.08 -33.08
N GLY A 26 -51.89 -61.06 -32.70
CA GLY A 26 -53.17 -61.20 -32.03
C GLY A 26 -54.13 -60.05 -32.38
N TYR A 27 -55.42 -60.24 -32.14
CA TYR A 27 -56.43 -59.20 -32.30
C TYR A 27 -57.26 -59.14 -31.02
N ASP A 28 -57.28 -57.98 -30.38
CA ASP A 28 -58.07 -57.76 -29.19
C ASP A 28 -59.45 -57.21 -29.59
N LEU A 29 -60.50 -57.95 -29.21
CA LEU A 29 -61.88 -57.60 -29.54
C LEU A 29 -62.40 -56.40 -28.75
N GLU A 30 -61.85 -56.13 -27.56
CA GLU A 30 -62.32 -55.04 -26.69
C GLU A 30 -61.77 -53.69 -27.14
N THR A 31 -60.51 -53.66 -27.60
CA THR A 31 -59.83 -52.43 -28.04
C THR A 31 -59.86 -52.23 -29.55
N GLY A 32 -60.10 -53.29 -30.33
CA GLY A 32 -60.03 -53.25 -31.80
C GLY A 32 -58.60 -53.12 -32.35
N GLU A 33 -57.60 -53.24 -31.48
CA GLU A 33 -56.18 -53.11 -31.82
C GLU A 33 -55.54 -54.46 -32.13
N PHE A 34 -54.52 -54.44 -33.00
CA PHE A 34 -53.72 -55.62 -33.28
C PHE A 34 -52.53 -55.67 -32.33
N GLN A 35 -52.38 -56.79 -31.63
CA GLN A 35 -51.14 -57.08 -30.92
C GLN A 35 -50.05 -57.39 -31.95
N VAL A 36 -48.92 -56.68 -31.86
CA VAL A 36 -47.81 -56.82 -32.80
C VAL A 36 -46.68 -57.67 -32.23
N ALA A 37 -45.91 -58.29 -33.11
CA ALA A 37 -44.85 -59.23 -32.75
C ALA A 37 -43.75 -58.57 -31.89
N GLY A 38 -43.40 -57.31 -32.17
CA GLY A 38 -42.57 -56.50 -31.27
C GLY A 38 -41.05 -56.72 -31.37
N HIS A 39 -40.56 -57.50 -32.33
CA HIS A 39 -39.13 -57.82 -32.48
C HIS A 39 -38.40 -56.68 -33.22
N PRO A 40 -37.11 -56.42 -32.99
CA PRO A 40 -36.40 -55.34 -33.68
C PRO A 40 -36.32 -55.56 -35.20
N VAL A 41 -36.64 -54.51 -35.97
CA VAL A 41 -36.54 -54.51 -37.44
C VAL A 41 -35.09 -54.18 -37.82
N PRO A 42 -34.45 -54.97 -38.70
CA PRO A 42 -33.08 -54.69 -39.14
C PRO A 42 -33.00 -53.32 -39.84
N PRO A 43 -31.89 -52.58 -39.69
CA PRO A 43 -31.72 -51.26 -40.30
C PRO A 43 -31.80 -51.37 -41.83
N ALA A 44 -32.66 -50.55 -42.44
CA ALA A 44 -32.89 -50.59 -43.88
C ALA A 44 -31.61 -50.16 -44.64
N ALA A 45 -31.04 -51.08 -45.42
CA ALA A 45 -29.92 -50.80 -46.31
C ALA A 45 -30.41 -50.16 -47.62
N GLY A 46 -30.73 -48.86 -47.60
CA GLY A 46 -31.10 -48.13 -48.83
C GLY A 46 -31.73 -46.75 -48.61
N ARG A 47 -31.72 -45.91 -49.65
CA ARG A 47 -32.49 -44.65 -49.69
C ARG A 47 -33.95 -44.98 -50.02
N GLY A 48 -34.79 -45.07 -48.99
CA GLY A 48 -36.23 -45.32 -49.11
C GLY A 48 -36.93 -45.24 -47.75
N ARG A 49 -38.26 -45.18 -47.75
CA ARG A 49 -39.04 -45.23 -46.50
C ARG A 49 -38.73 -46.57 -45.80
N PRO A 50 -38.34 -46.55 -44.51
CA PRO A 50 -38.05 -47.76 -43.78
C PRO A 50 -39.24 -48.74 -43.78
N ALA A 51 -38.94 -50.04 -43.84
CA ALA A 51 -39.96 -51.08 -43.81
C ALA A 51 -40.54 -51.24 -42.39
N ASP A 52 -41.86 -51.38 -42.29
CA ASP A 52 -42.58 -51.56 -41.02
C ASP A 52 -42.53 -53.02 -40.48
N TYR A 53 -41.93 -53.94 -41.26
CA TYR A 53 -41.85 -55.38 -40.95
C TYR A 53 -40.42 -55.91 -41.14
N CYS A 54 -40.02 -56.96 -40.40
CA CYS A 54 -38.64 -57.47 -40.42
C CYS A 54 -38.28 -58.33 -41.64
N GLY A 55 -39.26 -58.82 -42.40
CA GLY A 55 -39.07 -59.62 -43.62
C GLY A 55 -38.54 -61.04 -43.38
N GLN A 56 -38.34 -61.44 -42.12
CA GLN A 56 -37.81 -62.76 -41.76
C GLN A 56 -38.94 -63.74 -41.38
N PRO A 57 -38.73 -65.06 -41.59
CA PRO A 57 -39.64 -66.09 -41.13
C PRO A 57 -39.54 -66.26 -39.62
N HIS A 58 -40.64 -66.02 -38.91
CA HIS A 58 -40.77 -66.23 -37.46
C HIS A 58 -41.89 -67.22 -37.17
N VAL A 59 -41.76 -67.96 -36.07
CA VAL A 59 -42.84 -68.79 -35.52
C VAL A 59 -43.70 -67.87 -34.65
N ASP A 60 -44.92 -67.61 -35.09
CA ASP A 60 -45.86 -66.77 -34.35
C ASP A 60 -46.35 -67.49 -33.07
N PRO A 61 -46.96 -66.79 -32.10
CA PRO A 61 -47.48 -67.39 -30.86
C PRO A 61 -48.52 -68.51 -31.06
N ASP A 62 -49.10 -68.62 -32.26
CA ASP A 62 -50.00 -69.71 -32.66
C ASP A 62 -49.27 -70.97 -33.19
N GLY A 63 -47.94 -70.97 -33.16
CA GLY A 63 -47.09 -72.09 -33.56
C GLY A 63 -46.85 -72.21 -35.07
N THR A 64 -47.32 -71.26 -35.88
CA THR A 64 -47.15 -71.32 -37.34
C THR A 64 -45.97 -70.47 -37.80
N LEU A 65 -45.11 -71.03 -38.65
CA LEU A 65 -44.00 -70.30 -39.26
C LEU A 65 -44.52 -69.40 -40.40
N ARG A 66 -44.34 -68.08 -40.28
CA ARG A 66 -44.74 -67.09 -41.30
C ARG A 66 -43.63 -66.08 -41.54
N THR A 67 -43.46 -65.66 -42.79
CA THR A 67 -42.59 -64.53 -43.13
C THR A 67 -43.28 -63.25 -42.71
N HIS A 68 -42.60 -62.36 -41.98
CA HIS A 68 -43.16 -61.09 -41.56
C HIS A 68 -42.98 -60.03 -42.66
N ASP A 69 -43.84 -60.05 -43.68
CA ASP A 69 -43.88 -59.04 -44.74
C ASP A 69 -45.26 -58.37 -44.87
N ARG A 70 -45.38 -57.35 -45.73
CA ARG A 70 -46.63 -56.58 -45.88
C ARG A 70 -47.78 -57.42 -46.43
N ALA A 71 -47.52 -58.37 -47.31
CA ALA A 71 -48.55 -59.18 -47.97
C ALA A 71 -49.13 -60.22 -47.00
N THR A 72 -48.25 -60.92 -46.30
CA THR A 72 -48.59 -61.86 -45.21
C THR A 72 -49.24 -61.15 -44.02
N ALA A 73 -48.79 -59.95 -43.65
CA ALA A 73 -49.43 -59.17 -42.59
C ALA A 73 -50.88 -58.81 -42.94
N PHE A 74 -51.16 -58.41 -44.19
CA PHE A 74 -52.53 -58.09 -44.62
C PHE A 74 -53.44 -59.30 -44.58
N GLN A 75 -52.96 -60.46 -45.06
CA GLN A 75 -53.69 -61.72 -45.00
C GLN A 75 -53.95 -62.12 -43.54
N ARG A 76 -52.94 -62.02 -42.67
CA ARG A 76 -53.04 -62.35 -41.25
C ARG A 76 -53.99 -61.44 -40.48
N LYS A 77 -54.06 -60.13 -40.79
CA LYS A 77 -55.08 -59.22 -40.20
C LYS A 77 -56.50 -59.66 -40.54
N ARG A 78 -56.73 -60.16 -41.76
CA ARG A 78 -58.04 -60.70 -42.17
C ARG A 78 -58.36 -61.99 -41.44
N ASP A 79 -57.39 -62.88 -41.32
CA ASP A 79 -57.56 -64.18 -40.67
C ASP A 79 -57.82 -63.99 -39.16
N LEU A 80 -57.04 -63.15 -38.47
CA LEU A 80 -57.24 -62.83 -37.05
C LEU A 80 -58.59 -62.15 -36.78
N LYS A 81 -59.04 -61.26 -37.68
CA LYS A 81 -60.38 -60.66 -37.57
C LYS A 81 -61.50 -61.68 -37.83
N ALA A 82 -61.30 -62.61 -38.75
CA ALA A 82 -62.26 -63.68 -39.04
C ALA A 82 -62.33 -64.72 -37.92
N GLU A 83 -61.17 -65.08 -37.34
CA GLU A 83 -61.04 -65.95 -36.17
C GLU A 83 -61.71 -65.32 -34.94
N ALA A 84 -61.43 -64.04 -34.66
CA ALA A 84 -62.07 -63.30 -33.56
C ALA A 84 -63.58 -63.09 -33.77
N ALA A 85 -64.07 -63.08 -35.02
CA ALA A 85 -65.49 -63.02 -35.36
C ALA A 85 -66.18 -64.40 -35.47
N GLY A 86 -65.47 -65.51 -35.21
CA GLY A 86 -66.03 -66.87 -35.21
C GLY A 86 -66.43 -67.41 -36.60
N ALA A 87 -65.88 -66.86 -37.70
CA ALA A 87 -66.27 -67.23 -39.06
C ALA A 87 -65.40 -68.38 -39.63
N VAL A 88 -66.00 -69.55 -39.85
CA VAL A 88 -65.35 -70.74 -40.46
C VAL A 88 -65.24 -70.59 -42.00
N PRO A 89 -64.10 -70.94 -42.66
CA PRO A 89 -63.89 -70.67 -44.08
C PRO A 89 -64.73 -71.57 -45.01
N ARG A 90 -65.47 -70.94 -45.94
CA ARG A 90 -66.30 -71.60 -46.99
C ARG A 90 -65.43 -72.23 -48.09
N ARG A 91 -65.52 -73.55 -48.28
CA ARG A 91 -65.01 -74.27 -49.47
C ARG A 91 -65.95 -74.07 -50.68
N LYS A 92 -65.37 -73.81 -51.87
CA LYS A 92 -66.06 -73.78 -53.18
C LYS A 92 -66.56 -75.17 -53.60
N PRO A 93 -67.74 -75.33 -54.22
CA PRO A 93 -68.18 -76.59 -54.82
C PRO A 93 -67.75 -76.67 -56.30
N VAL A 94 -67.23 -77.84 -56.71
CA VAL A 94 -66.93 -78.20 -58.11
C VAL A 94 -67.57 -79.55 -58.41
N GLY A 95 -68.35 -79.62 -59.49
CA GLY A 95 -68.51 -80.79 -60.37
C GLY A 95 -69.35 -81.97 -59.87
N ARG A 96 -70.54 -82.15 -60.46
CA ARG A 96 -71.24 -83.44 -60.52
C ARG A 96 -70.89 -84.16 -61.84
N PRO A 97 -70.57 -85.47 -61.83
CA PRO A 97 -70.61 -86.30 -63.02
C PRO A 97 -71.95 -87.07 -63.14
N VAL A 98 -72.33 -87.29 -64.39
CA VAL A 98 -73.60 -87.85 -64.90
C VAL A 98 -73.52 -89.37 -64.95
N THR A 99 -74.51 -90.08 -64.37
CA THR A 99 -74.86 -91.45 -64.79
C THR A 99 -76.32 -91.75 -64.49
N SER A 100 -77.20 -91.68 -65.50
CA SER A 100 -78.32 -92.64 -65.68
C SER A 100 -79.02 -92.45 -67.03
N ALA A 101 -78.69 -93.34 -67.95
CA ALA A 101 -79.07 -93.38 -69.36
C ALA A 101 -80.54 -93.80 -69.61
N ARG A 102 -81.51 -93.07 -69.05
CA ARG A 102 -82.92 -93.10 -69.51
C ARG A 102 -83.59 -91.73 -69.62
N ALA A 103 -82.96 -90.65 -69.13
CA ALA A 103 -83.24 -89.29 -69.60
C ALA A 103 -82.47 -88.98 -70.91
N SER A 104 -81.45 -89.77 -71.25
CA SER A 104 -80.48 -89.43 -72.30
C SER A 104 -81.02 -89.43 -73.74
N LEU A 105 -82.21 -89.97 -74.06
CA LEU A 105 -82.77 -89.81 -75.42
C LEU A 105 -83.69 -88.60 -75.52
N ALA A 106 -84.45 -88.28 -74.47
CA ALA A 106 -85.23 -87.04 -74.40
C ALA A 106 -84.32 -85.83 -74.18
N GLU A 107 -83.23 -86.03 -73.44
CA GLU A 107 -82.18 -85.04 -73.27
C GLU A 107 -81.25 -85.00 -74.49
N LEU A 108 -80.91 -86.10 -75.19
CA LEU A 108 -80.24 -85.99 -76.49
C LEU A 108 -81.13 -85.40 -77.58
N LEU A 109 -82.46 -85.59 -77.57
CA LEU A 109 -83.36 -84.94 -78.51
C LEU A 109 -83.65 -83.49 -78.15
N ALA A 110 -83.80 -83.15 -76.86
CA ALA A 110 -83.89 -81.76 -76.41
C ALA A 110 -82.54 -81.04 -76.53
N GLN A 111 -81.42 -81.73 -76.41
CA GLN A 111 -80.07 -81.20 -76.59
C GLN A 111 -79.66 -81.22 -78.06
N TRP A 112 -80.23 -82.08 -78.91
CA TRP A 112 -80.11 -81.99 -80.37
C TRP A 112 -81.08 -80.98 -80.95
N GLU A 113 -82.27 -80.76 -80.39
CA GLU A 113 -83.12 -79.61 -80.70
C GLU A 113 -82.54 -78.32 -80.16
N LEU A 114 -82.00 -78.28 -78.93
CA LEU A 114 -81.31 -77.10 -78.40
C LEU A 114 -80.00 -76.87 -79.16
N VAL A 115 -79.25 -77.90 -79.54
CA VAL A 115 -78.05 -77.74 -80.39
C VAL A 115 -78.45 -77.44 -81.82
N THR A 116 -79.51 -77.97 -82.41
CA THR A 116 -79.88 -77.59 -83.79
C THR A 116 -80.63 -76.29 -83.85
N THR A 117 -81.36 -75.86 -82.82
CA THR A 117 -81.96 -74.52 -82.73
C THR A 117 -80.96 -73.50 -82.26
N ALA A 118 -80.04 -73.81 -81.34
CA ALA A 118 -78.92 -72.93 -81.01
C ALA A 118 -77.91 -72.90 -82.14
N HIS A 119 -77.61 -74.00 -82.83
CA HIS A 119 -76.71 -74.01 -83.99
C HIS A 119 -77.39 -73.46 -85.24
N ARG A 120 -78.73 -73.53 -85.37
CA ARG A 120 -79.47 -72.79 -86.41
C ARG A 120 -79.56 -71.31 -86.06
N ALA A 121 -79.82 -70.93 -84.81
CA ALA A 121 -79.79 -69.54 -84.37
C ALA A 121 -78.39 -68.95 -84.41
N GLN A 122 -77.36 -69.76 -84.14
CA GLN A 122 -75.95 -69.38 -84.21
C GLN A 122 -75.47 -69.39 -85.66
N LEU A 123 -75.93 -70.31 -86.53
CA LEU A 123 -75.68 -70.24 -87.97
C LEU A 123 -76.46 -69.09 -88.61
N GLU A 124 -77.64 -68.75 -88.10
CA GLU A 124 -78.44 -67.62 -88.55
C GLU A 124 -77.85 -66.31 -88.02
N GLU A 125 -77.34 -66.25 -86.79
CA GLU A 125 -76.51 -65.14 -86.28
C GLU A 125 -75.20 -65.04 -87.05
N ILE A 126 -74.53 -66.16 -87.36
CA ILE A 126 -73.28 -66.16 -88.13
C ILE A 126 -73.56 -65.80 -89.59
N LEU A 127 -74.67 -66.22 -90.20
CA LEU A 127 -75.05 -65.85 -91.56
C LEU A 127 -75.63 -64.43 -91.63
N THR A 128 -76.27 -63.96 -90.56
CA THR A 128 -76.73 -62.56 -90.44
C THR A 128 -75.55 -61.64 -90.17
N ALA A 129 -74.62 -62.03 -89.31
CA ALA A 129 -73.37 -61.32 -89.07
C ALA A 129 -72.45 -61.41 -90.30
N ALA A 130 -72.34 -62.55 -90.97
CA ALA A 130 -71.61 -62.67 -92.23
C ALA A 130 -72.30 -61.89 -93.35
N GLY A 131 -73.63 -61.82 -93.36
CA GLY A 131 -74.40 -60.97 -94.27
C GLY A 131 -74.17 -59.49 -93.99
N GLN A 132 -74.12 -59.07 -92.72
CA GLN A 132 -73.77 -57.72 -92.30
C GLN A 132 -72.31 -57.39 -92.61
N ILE A 133 -71.38 -58.32 -92.40
CA ILE A 133 -69.95 -58.18 -92.70
C ILE A 133 -69.71 -58.14 -94.21
N VAL A 134 -70.40 -58.96 -95.02
CA VAL A 134 -70.32 -58.92 -96.49
C VAL A 134 -70.98 -57.65 -97.04
N ALA A 135 -72.10 -57.22 -96.45
CA ALA A 135 -72.74 -55.95 -96.80
C ALA A 135 -71.89 -54.73 -96.43
N THR A 136 -71.11 -54.77 -95.35
CA THR A 136 -70.18 -53.69 -94.96
C THR A 136 -68.81 -53.79 -95.63
N ALA A 137 -68.33 -54.99 -95.97
CA ALA A 137 -67.05 -55.20 -96.66
C ALA A 137 -67.16 -55.01 -98.19
N GLY A 138 -68.35 -55.15 -98.76
CA GLY A 138 -68.66 -54.87 -100.17
C GLY A 138 -69.19 -53.44 -100.42
N ASP A 139 -69.44 -52.68 -99.35
CA ASP A 139 -69.87 -51.29 -99.41
C ASP A 139 -68.63 -50.37 -99.33
N PRO A 140 -68.22 -49.74 -100.45
CA PRO A 140 -67.06 -48.84 -100.45
C PRO A 140 -67.27 -47.64 -99.50
N ASP A 141 -68.52 -47.23 -99.23
CA ASP A 141 -68.80 -46.10 -98.35
C ASP A 141 -68.59 -46.48 -96.87
N ALA A 142 -68.87 -47.72 -96.49
CA ALA A 142 -68.60 -48.24 -95.15
C ALA A 142 -67.09 -48.36 -94.86
N ALA A 143 -66.30 -48.83 -95.84
CA ALA A 143 -64.84 -48.87 -95.73
C ALA A 143 -64.22 -47.47 -95.67
N VAL A 144 -64.73 -46.51 -96.45
CA VAL A 144 -64.32 -45.09 -96.37
C VAL A 144 -64.70 -44.49 -95.02
N ALA A 145 -65.86 -44.83 -94.46
CA ALA A 145 -66.29 -44.37 -93.14
C ALA A 145 -65.40 -44.92 -92.00
N GLU A 146 -64.98 -46.19 -92.08
CA GLU A 146 -64.06 -46.79 -91.11
C GLU A 146 -62.66 -46.19 -91.23
N VAL A 147 -62.11 -46.04 -92.44
CA VAL A 147 -60.82 -45.38 -92.66
C VAL A 147 -60.87 -43.93 -92.18
N ALA A 148 -61.95 -43.19 -92.44
CA ALA A 148 -62.14 -41.84 -91.92
C ALA A 148 -62.28 -41.82 -90.40
N ALA A 149 -62.89 -42.83 -89.78
CA ALA A 149 -62.94 -42.96 -88.31
C ALA A 149 -61.56 -43.25 -87.71
N ARG A 150 -60.77 -44.14 -88.33
CA ARG A 150 -59.39 -44.45 -87.95
C ARG A 150 -58.45 -43.27 -88.17
N GLN A 151 -58.63 -42.51 -89.24
CA GLN A 151 -57.90 -41.27 -89.48
C GLN A 151 -58.23 -40.22 -88.42
N ARG A 152 -59.50 -40.03 -88.07
CA ARG A 152 -59.88 -39.15 -86.95
C ARG A 152 -59.31 -39.60 -85.61
N GLU A 153 -59.31 -40.90 -85.34
CA GLU A 153 -58.72 -41.49 -84.13
C GLU A 153 -57.19 -41.29 -84.10
N ALA A 154 -56.49 -41.53 -85.21
CA ALA A 154 -55.05 -41.31 -85.32
C ALA A 154 -54.68 -39.81 -85.25
N ASP A 155 -55.44 -38.93 -85.90
CA ASP A 155 -55.26 -37.48 -85.81
C ASP A 155 -55.48 -36.99 -84.38
N GLU A 156 -56.43 -37.59 -83.65
CA GLU A 156 -56.67 -37.31 -82.24
C GLU A 156 -55.51 -37.78 -81.35
N GLU A 157 -55.01 -38.99 -81.57
CA GLU A 157 -53.84 -39.50 -80.84
C GLU A 157 -52.59 -38.66 -81.10
N ILE A 158 -52.35 -38.26 -82.36
CA ILE A 158 -51.26 -37.35 -82.73
C ILE A 158 -51.44 -36.00 -82.04
N ARG A 159 -52.65 -35.45 -82.02
CA ARG A 159 -52.96 -34.18 -81.35
C ARG A 159 -52.67 -34.27 -79.85
N VAL A 160 -53.14 -35.32 -79.18
CA VAL A 160 -52.89 -35.55 -77.75
C VAL A 160 -51.39 -35.75 -77.49
N ALA A 161 -50.69 -36.49 -78.34
CA ALA A 161 -49.24 -36.69 -78.22
C ALA A 161 -48.46 -35.38 -78.40
N ASN A 162 -48.83 -34.55 -79.38
CA ASN A 162 -48.23 -33.25 -79.61
C ASN A 162 -48.48 -32.30 -78.43
N THR A 163 -49.72 -32.24 -77.91
CA THR A 163 -50.01 -31.44 -76.70
C THR A 163 -49.18 -31.89 -75.50
N ARG A 164 -49.03 -33.21 -75.28
CA ARG A 164 -48.15 -33.72 -74.21
C ARG A 164 -46.68 -33.39 -74.43
N ALA A 165 -46.21 -33.41 -75.68
CA ALA A 165 -44.85 -33.01 -76.01
C ALA A 165 -44.63 -31.51 -75.75
N GLU A 166 -45.55 -30.65 -76.16
CA GLU A 166 -45.53 -29.22 -75.89
C GLU A 166 -45.56 -28.90 -74.39
N GLU A 167 -46.40 -29.60 -73.62
CA GLU A 167 -46.45 -29.49 -72.15
C GLU A 167 -45.12 -29.91 -71.50
N ALA A 168 -44.51 -31.02 -71.95
CA ALA A 168 -43.23 -31.49 -71.44
C ALA A 168 -42.09 -30.53 -71.81
N GLU A 169 -42.09 -29.94 -73.01
CA GLU A 169 -41.12 -28.92 -73.42
C GLU A 169 -41.27 -27.63 -72.60
N ALA A 170 -42.51 -27.23 -72.31
CA ALA A 170 -42.80 -26.09 -71.45
C ALA A 170 -42.32 -26.33 -70.01
N GLU A 171 -42.55 -27.52 -69.45
CA GLU A 171 -42.08 -27.91 -68.13
C GLU A 171 -40.55 -27.96 -68.06
N LEU A 172 -39.89 -28.57 -69.05
CA LEU A 172 -38.42 -28.58 -69.15
C LEU A 172 -37.86 -27.16 -69.23
N THR A 173 -38.52 -26.26 -69.96
CA THR A 173 -38.12 -24.85 -70.05
C THR A 173 -38.31 -24.12 -68.72
N ALA A 174 -39.39 -24.40 -68.00
CA ALA A 174 -39.63 -23.84 -66.66
C ALA A 174 -38.56 -24.32 -65.66
N LEU A 175 -38.30 -25.63 -65.61
CA LEU A 175 -37.26 -26.23 -64.77
C LEU A 175 -35.86 -25.67 -65.07
N ARG A 176 -35.55 -25.45 -66.36
CA ARG A 176 -34.28 -24.80 -66.74
C ARG A 176 -34.18 -23.37 -66.22
N ARG A 177 -35.28 -22.59 -66.27
CA ARG A 177 -35.30 -21.22 -65.73
C ARG A 177 -35.18 -21.22 -64.22
N GLU A 178 -35.83 -22.16 -63.53
CA GLU A 178 -35.70 -22.30 -62.07
C GLU A 178 -34.28 -22.71 -61.67
N LEU A 179 -33.64 -23.61 -62.41
CA LEU A 179 -32.24 -23.99 -62.18
C LEU A 179 -31.31 -22.78 -62.34
N VAL A 180 -31.47 -21.99 -63.41
CA VAL A 180 -30.65 -20.77 -63.62
C VAL A 180 -30.85 -19.78 -62.47
N ARG A 181 -32.09 -19.55 -62.02
CA ARG A 181 -32.35 -18.69 -60.85
C ARG A 181 -31.71 -19.23 -59.57
N ALA A 182 -31.81 -20.54 -59.33
CA ALA A 182 -31.19 -21.16 -58.18
C ALA A 182 -29.65 -21.07 -58.21
N GLU A 183 -29.06 -21.14 -59.40
CA GLU A 183 -27.62 -20.91 -59.61
C GLU A 183 -27.23 -19.44 -59.38
N GLU A 184 -28.03 -18.48 -59.87
CA GLU A 184 -27.85 -17.04 -59.61
C GLU A 184 -27.95 -16.71 -58.11
N ASP A 185 -29.00 -17.21 -57.44
CA ASP A 185 -29.20 -17.03 -56.00
C ASP A 185 -28.05 -17.66 -55.19
N LYS A 186 -27.56 -18.82 -55.62
CA LYS A 186 -26.39 -19.47 -55.02
C LYS A 186 -25.14 -18.60 -55.15
N VAL A 187 -24.85 -18.10 -56.35
CA VAL A 187 -23.68 -17.23 -56.59
C VAL A 187 -23.78 -15.94 -55.77
N LEU A 188 -24.97 -15.33 -55.68
CA LEU A 188 -25.20 -14.17 -54.83
C LEU A 188 -25.00 -14.48 -53.34
N ALA A 189 -25.47 -15.63 -52.87
CA ALA A 189 -25.29 -16.06 -51.48
C ALA A 189 -23.83 -16.39 -51.16
N GLU A 190 -23.10 -17.03 -52.07
CA GLU A 190 -21.66 -17.30 -51.94
C GLU A 190 -20.86 -15.98 -51.90
N GLY A 191 -21.15 -15.04 -52.80
CA GLY A 191 -20.52 -13.72 -52.78
C GLY A 191 -20.79 -12.95 -51.49
N ALA A 192 -22.04 -12.92 -51.01
CA ALA A 192 -22.38 -12.28 -49.74
C ALA A 192 -21.70 -12.95 -48.53
N ALA A 193 -21.50 -14.27 -48.57
CA ALA A 193 -20.78 -15.00 -47.53
C ALA A 193 -19.28 -14.69 -47.56
N GLU A 194 -18.67 -14.58 -48.74
CA GLU A 194 -17.27 -14.17 -48.91
C GLU A 194 -17.04 -12.74 -48.41
N ASP A 195 -17.91 -11.79 -48.78
CA ASP A 195 -17.85 -10.40 -48.30
C ASP A 195 -17.97 -10.33 -46.78
N ALA A 196 -18.92 -11.07 -46.18
CA ALA A 196 -19.09 -11.11 -44.72
C ALA A 196 -17.87 -11.70 -43.99
N ILE A 197 -17.18 -12.68 -44.59
CA ILE A 197 -15.93 -13.22 -44.06
C ILE A 197 -14.82 -12.17 -44.16
N ALA A 198 -14.71 -11.47 -45.29
CA ALA A 198 -13.72 -10.40 -45.49
C ALA A 198 -13.90 -9.26 -44.47
N ASP A 199 -15.15 -8.81 -44.26
CA ASP A 199 -15.49 -7.77 -43.27
C ASP A 199 -15.16 -8.21 -41.84
N ARG A 200 -15.51 -9.46 -41.48
CA ARG A 200 -15.15 -10.02 -40.17
C ARG A 200 -13.64 -10.05 -39.98
N ASP A 201 -12.90 -10.52 -40.97
CA ASP A 201 -11.44 -10.65 -40.87
C ASP A 201 -10.77 -9.26 -40.78
N ALA A 202 -11.31 -8.26 -41.49
CA ALA A 202 -10.87 -6.86 -41.37
C ALA A 202 -11.13 -6.30 -39.96
N GLN A 203 -12.33 -6.54 -39.39
CA GLN A 203 -12.66 -6.11 -38.02
C GLN A 203 -11.76 -6.80 -36.97
N VAL A 204 -11.47 -8.09 -37.15
CA VAL A 204 -10.55 -8.81 -36.26
C VAL A 204 -9.13 -8.24 -36.37
N ALA A 205 -8.66 -7.92 -37.57
CA ALA A 205 -7.35 -7.30 -37.77
C ALA A 205 -7.26 -5.93 -37.08
N GLU A 206 -8.27 -5.06 -37.26
CA GLU A 206 -8.34 -3.75 -36.60
C GLU A 206 -8.38 -3.86 -35.07
N ALA A 207 -9.15 -4.82 -34.53
CA ALA A 207 -9.19 -5.08 -33.10
C ALA A 207 -7.84 -5.57 -32.57
N LEU A 208 -7.15 -6.46 -33.29
CA LEU A 208 -5.81 -6.92 -32.92
C LEU A 208 -4.79 -5.78 -32.93
N GLU A 209 -4.83 -4.89 -33.92
CA GLU A 209 -3.97 -3.70 -33.96
C GLU A 209 -4.25 -2.77 -32.77
N THR A 210 -5.52 -2.46 -32.51
CA THR A 210 -5.94 -1.62 -31.38
C THR A 210 -5.49 -2.20 -30.03
N THR A 211 -5.61 -3.52 -29.84
CA THR A 211 -5.14 -4.18 -28.62
C THR A 211 -3.61 -4.18 -28.51
N ALA A 212 -2.89 -4.38 -29.60
CA ALA A 212 -1.43 -4.29 -29.61
C ALA A 212 -0.95 -2.88 -29.25
N GLU A 213 -1.57 -1.83 -29.80
CA GLU A 213 -1.29 -0.44 -29.44
C GLU A 213 -1.63 -0.12 -27.97
N ALA A 214 -2.74 -0.65 -27.46
CA ALA A 214 -3.12 -0.49 -26.05
C ALA A 214 -2.08 -1.16 -25.12
N HIS A 215 -1.63 -2.38 -25.45
CA HIS A 215 -0.58 -3.07 -24.70
C HIS A 215 0.76 -2.33 -24.77
N ALA A 216 1.16 -1.80 -25.92
CA ALA A 216 2.37 -1.00 -26.07
C ALA A 216 2.31 0.28 -25.22
N ARG A 217 1.16 0.98 -25.21
CA ARG A 217 0.95 2.16 -24.36
C ARG A 217 0.99 1.81 -22.88
N ALA A 218 0.38 0.69 -22.47
CA ALA A 218 0.42 0.23 -21.09
C ALA A 218 1.84 -0.10 -20.63
N ALA A 219 2.61 -0.85 -21.43
CA ALA A 219 4.01 -1.18 -21.13
C ALA A 219 4.91 0.06 -21.04
N HIS A 220 4.67 1.05 -21.93
CA HIS A 220 5.38 2.32 -21.86
C HIS A 220 5.01 3.12 -20.59
N ALA A 221 3.74 3.13 -20.20
CA ALA A 221 3.29 3.79 -18.97
C ALA A 221 3.87 3.12 -17.71
N GLU A 222 3.94 1.78 -17.67
CA GLU A 222 4.58 1.02 -16.59
C GLU A 222 6.07 1.34 -16.48
N THR A 223 6.77 1.42 -17.60
CA THR A 223 8.20 1.79 -17.64
C THR A 223 8.40 3.20 -17.07
N ARG A 224 7.59 4.17 -17.51
CA ARG A 224 7.65 5.55 -16.99
C ARG A 224 7.31 5.62 -15.50
N LEU A 225 6.36 4.83 -15.03
CA LEU A 225 6.02 4.78 -13.61
C LEU A 225 7.17 4.21 -12.78
N ALA A 226 7.85 3.17 -13.28
CA ALA A 226 9.02 2.60 -12.64
C ALA A 226 10.18 3.61 -12.57
N GLU A 227 10.45 4.35 -13.65
CA GLU A 227 11.44 5.44 -13.69
C GLU A 227 11.12 6.53 -12.66
N VAL A 228 9.89 7.06 -12.68
CA VAL A 228 9.46 8.10 -11.74
C VAL A 228 9.55 7.62 -10.28
N THR A 229 9.21 6.34 -10.04
CA THR A 229 9.31 5.75 -8.69
C THR A 229 10.76 5.61 -8.26
N ALA A 230 11.66 5.17 -9.14
CA ALA A 230 13.08 5.06 -8.86
C ALA A 230 13.70 6.45 -8.57
N ASP A 231 13.39 7.45 -9.38
CA ASP A 231 13.83 8.84 -9.19
C ASP A 231 13.32 9.40 -7.85
N ALA A 232 12.05 9.17 -7.52
CA ALA A 232 11.47 9.61 -6.25
C ALA A 232 12.16 8.95 -5.04
N VAL A 233 12.43 7.65 -5.09
CA VAL A 233 13.16 6.92 -4.03
C VAL A 233 14.59 7.45 -3.89
N GLN A 234 15.27 7.75 -4.99
CA GLN A 234 16.61 8.33 -4.97
C GLN A 234 16.61 9.74 -4.36
N GLN A 235 15.65 10.59 -4.73
CA GLN A 235 15.50 11.94 -4.16
C GLN A 235 15.20 11.90 -2.66
N VAL A 236 14.29 11.03 -2.22
CA VAL A 236 13.97 10.88 -0.79
C VAL A 236 15.18 10.39 -0.01
N THR A 237 15.93 9.43 -0.56
CA THR A 237 17.14 8.90 0.09
C THR A 237 18.23 9.97 0.19
N ALA A 238 18.45 10.76 -0.87
CA ALA A 238 19.39 11.88 -0.87
C ALA A 238 18.98 12.96 0.14
N ALA A 239 17.69 13.32 0.19
CA ALA A 239 17.18 14.30 1.16
C ALA A 239 17.31 13.82 2.61
N GLN A 240 17.07 12.53 2.87
CA GLN A 240 17.26 11.95 4.20
C GLN A 240 18.73 11.94 4.63
N GLN A 241 19.64 11.64 3.70
CA GLN A 241 21.07 11.67 3.98
C GLN A 241 21.53 13.10 4.27
N GLN A 242 21.14 14.07 3.44
CA GLN A 242 21.44 15.49 3.67
C GLN A 242 20.93 15.95 5.04
N ALA A 243 19.68 15.61 5.41
CA ALA A 243 19.13 15.99 6.70
C ALA A 243 19.90 15.37 7.89
N ARG A 244 20.41 14.14 7.74
CA ARG A 244 21.26 13.51 8.76
C ARG A 244 22.59 14.23 8.90
N ASP A 245 23.19 14.60 7.78
CA ASP A 245 24.48 15.31 7.73
C ASP A 245 24.33 16.73 8.33
N ASP A 246 23.24 17.43 8.01
CA ASP A 246 22.92 18.75 8.58
C ASP A 246 22.70 18.66 10.11
N ILE A 247 21.99 17.63 10.59
CA ILE A 247 21.80 17.40 12.04
C ILE A 247 23.14 17.10 12.72
N ALA A 248 23.99 16.28 12.10
CA ALA A 248 25.31 15.96 12.64
C ALA A 248 26.20 17.21 12.71
N ALA A 249 26.22 18.02 11.65
CA ALA A 249 26.94 19.29 11.60
C ALA A 249 26.44 20.28 12.66
N ALA A 250 25.11 20.44 12.79
CA ALA A 250 24.51 21.30 13.80
C ALA A 250 24.84 20.86 15.23
N ARG A 251 24.86 19.54 15.50
CA ARG A 251 25.27 18.99 16.79
C ARG A 251 26.74 19.25 17.08
N SER A 252 27.63 19.06 16.10
CA SER A 252 29.06 19.36 16.25
C SER A 252 29.27 20.85 16.57
N ALA A 253 28.66 21.74 15.77
CA ALA A 253 28.76 23.18 15.99
C ALA A 253 28.22 23.61 17.37
N ALA A 254 27.11 23.01 17.82
CA ALA A 254 26.58 23.27 19.16
C ALA A 254 27.53 22.80 20.27
N GLN A 255 28.17 21.64 20.10
CA GLN A 255 29.18 21.14 21.05
C GLN A 255 30.41 22.04 21.11
N ASP A 256 30.90 22.52 19.96
CA ASP A 256 32.02 23.45 19.88
C ASP A 256 31.68 24.78 20.57
N HIS A 257 30.49 25.32 20.35
CA HIS A 257 30.03 26.55 21.02
C HIS A 257 29.89 26.37 22.54
N ILE A 258 29.40 25.21 23.00
CA ILE A 258 29.34 24.91 24.44
C ILE A 258 30.75 24.86 25.03
N ALA A 259 31.68 24.15 24.38
CA ALA A 259 33.07 24.04 24.84
C ALA A 259 33.77 25.41 24.88
N GLU A 260 33.55 26.26 23.87
CA GLU A 260 34.06 27.63 23.82
C GLU A 260 33.49 28.49 24.97
N ALA A 261 32.17 28.42 25.19
CA ALA A 261 31.51 29.16 26.27
C ALA A 261 31.97 28.69 27.65
N GLU A 262 32.12 27.38 27.86
CA GLU A 262 32.67 26.81 29.10
C GLU A 262 34.12 27.25 29.33
N GLY A 263 34.95 27.23 28.28
CA GLY A 263 36.33 27.73 28.33
C GLY A 263 36.40 29.21 28.69
N ALA A 264 35.58 30.05 28.04
CA ALA A 264 35.50 31.49 28.33
C ALA A 264 35.01 31.76 29.75
N ALA A 265 34.00 31.02 30.23
CA ALA A 265 33.49 31.13 31.59
C ALA A 265 34.55 30.72 32.62
N ALA A 266 35.30 29.64 32.38
CA ALA A 266 36.38 29.21 33.25
C ALA A 266 37.46 30.30 33.39
N VAL A 267 37.88 30.92 32.28
CA VAL A 267 38.84 32.02 32.29
C VAL A 267 38.32 33.22 33.08
N GLN A 268 37.05 33.60 32.90
CA GLN A 268 36.43 34.70 33.64
C GLN A 268 36.35 34.42 35.15
N ILE A 269 36.01 33.19 35.55
CA ILE A 269 35.99 32.78 36.96
C ILE A 269 37.39 32.87 37.57
N THR A 270 38.41 32.37 36.88
CA THR A 270 39.80 32.46 37.35
C THR A 270 40.23 33.92 37.50
N ALA A 271 39.98 34.76 36.49
CA ALA A 271 40.31 36.19 36.55
C ALA A 271 39.61 36.89 37.73
N ALA A 272 38.32 36.61 37.95
CA ALA A 272 37.57 37.17 39.07
C ALA A 272 38.10 36.71 40.43
N HIS A 273 38.56 35.46 40.54
CA HIS A 273 39.22 34.95 41.75
C HIS A 273 40.58 35.64 41.99
N ASP A 274 41.39 35.79 40.95
CA ASP A 274 42.69 36.47 41.04
C ASP A 274 42.53 37.95 41.44
N GLU A 275 41.54 38.64 40.88
CA GLU A 275 41.18 40.02 41.26
C GLU A 275 40.74 40.09 42.72
N ARG A 276 39.86 39.18 43.17
CA ARG A 276 39.41 39.10 44.56
C ARG A 276 40.59 38.87 45.51
N ASP A 277 41.46 37.92 45.20
CA ASP A 277 42.58 37.54 46.08
C ASP A 277 43.63 38.66 46.13
N SER A 278 43.83 39.38 45.01
CA SER A 278 44.64 40.60 44.96
C SER A 278 44.04 41.71 45.83
N ALA A 279 42.71 41.92 45.76
CA ALA A 279 42.01 42.88 46.58
C ALA A 279 42.10 42.54 48.08
N LEU A 280 41.92 41.26 48.47
CA LEU A 280 42.08 40.80 49.84
C LEU A 280 43.52 40.99 50.36
N THR A 281 44.51 40.73 49.51
CA THR A 281 45.92 40.97 49.86
C THR A 281 46.20 42.46 50.04
N GLY A 282 45.64 43.30 49.17
CA GLY A 282 45.70 44.76 49.29
C GLY A 282 45.03 45.26 50.57
N GLN A 283 43.84 44.76 50.90
CA GLN A 283 43.14 45.08 52.14
C GLN A 283 43.97 44.71 53.38
N ARG A 284 44.51 43.48 53.44
CA ARG A 284 45.36 43.05 54.57
C ARG A 284 46.61 43.92 54.71
N ARG A 285 47.24 44.32 53.59
CA ARG A 285 48.38 45.25 53.63
C ARG A 285 47.95 46.59 54.22
N ALA A 286 46.83 47.16 53.77
CA ALA A 286 46.31 48.43 54.29
C ALA A 286 45.94 48.33 55.79
N GLU A 287 45.34 47.22 56.23
CA GLU A 287 45.03 46.97 57.64
C GLU A 287 46.30 46.86 58.49
N ASN A 288 47.34 46.19 57.99
CA ASN A 288 48.64 46.09 58.67
C ASN A 288 49.36 47.45 58.73
N GLU A 289 49.32 48.24 57.65
CA GLU A 289 49.87 49.59 57.61
C GLU A 289 49.15 50.52 58.59
N LEU A 290 47.81 50.44 58.66
CA LEU A 290 47.01 51.17 59.63
C LEU A 290 47.35 50.76 61.07
N ALA A 291 47.45 49.46 61.35
CA ALA A 291 47.84 48.94 62.65
C ALA A 291 49.24 49.42 63.06
N ALA A 292 50.20 49.39 62.13
CA ALA A 292 51.55 49.90 62.36
C ALA A 292 51.57 51.42 62.60
N ALA A 293 50.75 52.19 61.86
CA ALA A 293 50.61 53.63 62.07
C ALA A 293 49.97 53.98 63.42
N VAL A 294 48.96 53.22 63.84
CA VAL A 294 48.33 53.35 65.17
C VAL A 294 49.35 53.04 66.26
N GLN A 295 50.09 51.93 66.14
CA GLN A 295 51.14 51.58 67.09
C GLN A 295 52.21 52.66 67.18
N ALA A 296 52.71 53.15 66.04
CA ALA A 296 53.72 54.21 66.00
C ALA A 296 53.21 55.52 66.63
N ARG A 297 51.93 55.86 66.45
CA ARG A 297 51.29 56.99 67.12
C ARG A 297 51.27 56.79 68.64
N ASP A 298 50.85 55.61 69.09
CA ASP A 298 50.72 55.31 70.52
C ASP A 298 52.10 55.28 71.21
N ASP A 299 53.11 54.71 70.55
CA ASP A 299 54.50 54.75 71.00
C ASP A 299 55.02 56.20 71.07
N ALA A 300 54.73 57.03 70.07
CA ALA A 300 55.11 58.45 70.07
C ALA A 300 54.42 59.24 71.19
N LEU A 301 53.16 58.93 71.51
CA LEU A 301 52.45 59.53 72.64
C LEU A 301 53.06 59.11 73.99
N ALA A 302 53.38 57.82 74.14
CA ALA A 302 54.04 57.28 75.34
C ALA A 302 55.44 57.89 75.54
N ASP A 303 56.22 58.02 74.46
CA ASP A 303 57.52 58.68 74.49
C ASP A 303 57.39 60.18 74.80
N ALA A 304 56.40 60.87 74.24
CA ALA A 304 56.12 62.27 74.56
C ALA A 304 55.73 62.44 76.04
N GLU A 305 54.95 61.53 76.61
CA GLU A 305 54.62 61.51 78.04
C GLU A 305 55.86 61.25 78.91
N ARG A 306 56.68 60.27 78.54
CA ARG A 306 57.96 59.98 79.22
C ARG A 306 58.88 61.21 79.22
N LEU A 307 59.01 61.88 78.07
CA LEU A 307 59.80 63.11 77.95
C LEU A 307 59.22 64.26 78.78
N ARG A 308 57.89 64.40 78.86
CA ARG A 308 57.25 65.40 79.74
C ARG A 308 57.55 65.12 81.21
N THR A 309 57.48 63.87 81.65
CA THR A 309 57.82 63.45 83.01
C THR A 309 59.29 63.72 83.31
N GLN A 310 60.21 63.30 82.43
CA GLN A 310 61.65 63.58 82.56
C GLN A 310 61.95 65.10 82.60
N LEU A 311 61.28 65.90 81.76
CA LEU A 311 61.43 67.35 81.78
C LEU A 311 60.92 67.95 83.10
N ALA A 312 59.79 67.47 83.63
CA ALA A 312 59.26 67.90 84.91
C ALA A 312 60.20 67.53 86.07
N GLU A 313 60.74 66.31 86.08
CA GLU A 313 61.74 65.82 87.03
C GLU A 313 63.03 66.66 86.96
N ASN A 314 63.62 66.82 85.77
CA ASN A 314 64.81 67.65 85.57
C ASN A 314 64.59 69.11 85.99
N THR A 315 63.40 69.65 85.73
CA THR A 315 63.03 71.01 86.17
C THR A 315 62.91 71.09 87.69
N ALA A 316 62.32 70.07 88.32
CA ALA A 316 62.21 69.98 89.78
C ALA A 316 63.60 69.82 90.44
N GLU A 317 64.46 68.96 89.89
CA GLU A 317 65.83 68.74 90.33
C GLU A 317 66.68 70.01 90.16
N SER A 318 66.59 70.67 89.00
CA SER A 318 67.27 71.96 88.77
C SER A 318 66.79 73.04 89.74
N LYS A 319 65.48 73.13 90.02
CA LYS A 319 64.94 74.03 91.04
C LYS A 319 65.42 73.68 92.44
N ALA A 320 65.52 72.39 92.77
CA ALA A 320 66.03 71.91 94.06
C ALA A 320 67.51 72.26 94.22
N ARG A 321 68.35 71.94 93.23
CA ARG A 321 69.77 72.35 93.18
C ARG A 321 69.93 73.87 93.26
N ALA A 322 69.13 74.64 92.53
CA ALA A 322 69.18 76.09 92.61
C ALA A 322 68.78 76.64 93.98
N ARG A 323 67.90 75.96 94.73
CA ARG A 323 67.57 76.30 96.13
C ARG A 323 68.73 75.93 97.04
N GLU A 324 69.24 74.71 96.93
CA GLU A 324 70.42 74.23 97.68
C GLU A 324 71.62 75.17 97.49
N THR A 325 71.99 75.51 96.25
CA THR A 325 73.06 76.47 95.96
C THR A 325 72.77 77.86 96.56
N ARG A 326 71.50 78.32 96.58
CA ARG A 326 71.16 79.60 97.24
C ARG A 326 71.31 79.51 98.76
N ASP A 327 70.90 78.40 99.35
CA ASP A 327 70.99 78.15 100.79
C ASP A 327 72.48 78.01 101.21
N GLU A 328 73.30 77.33 100.40
CA GLU A 328 74.76 77.29 100.54
C GLU A 328 75.37 78.68 100.43
N ILE A 329 75.02 79.47 99.41
CA ILE A 329 75.49 80.86 99.27
C ILE A 329 75.06 81.70 100.49
N ALA A 330 73.85 81.51 101.01
CA ALA A 330 73.38 82.20 102.20
C ALA A 330 74.19 81.79 103.44
N SER A 331 74.49 80.49 103.60
CA SER A 331 75.37 79.97 104.66
C SER A 331 76.76 80.55 104.55
N LEU A 332 77.39 80.48 103.37
CA LEU A 332 78.71 81.05 103.10
C LEU A 332 78.75 82.56 103.34
N ARG A 333 77.69 83.30 103.02
CA ARG A 333 77.58 84.74 103.36
C ARG A 333 77.50 84.97 104.86
N LYS A 334 76.77 84.12 105.59
CA LYS A 334 76.69 84.18 107.06
C LYS A 334 78.05 83.85 107.69
N GLU A 335 78.71 82.81 107.22
CA GLU A 335 80.07 82.44 107.64
C GLU A 335 81.07 83.57 107.34
N LEU A 336 81.01 84.17 106.14
CA LEU A 336 81.86 85.32 105.79
C LEU A 336 81.58 86.54 106.68
N ALA A 337 80.31 86.80 107.01
CA ALA A 337 79.94 87.87 107.93
C ALA A 337 80.48 87.59 109.34
N GLN A 338 80.38 86.35 109.80
CA GLN A 338 80.90 85.92 111.08
C GLN A 338 82.43 86.03 111.14
N VAL A 339 83.15 85.56 110.12
CA VAL A 339 84.61 85.73 110.01
C VAL A 339 85.00 87.22 109.99
N ARG A 340 84.20 88.09 109.36
CA ARG A 340 84.43 89.54 109.37
C ARG A 340 84.20 90.16 110.76
N ASP A 341 83.18 89.71 111.47
CA ASP A 341 82.89 90.17 112.84
C ASP A 341 83.93 89.64 113.83
N ASP A 342 84.37 88.38 113.70
CA ASP A 342 85.46 87.78 114.45
C ASP A 342 86.76 88.55 114.18
N ALA A 343 87.11 88.81 112.92
CA ALA A 343 88.29 89.59 112.56
C ALA A 343 88.22 91.06 113.00
N ARG A 344 87.01 91.63 113.13
CA ARG A 344 86.82 92.97 113.70
C ARG A 344 87.02 92.92 115.22
N THR A 345 86.47 91.91 115.87
CA THR A 345 86.63 91.67 117.32
C THR A 345 88.08 91.40 117.68
N GLU A 346 88.80 90.58 116.92
CA GLU A 346 90.24 90.35 117.10
C GLU A 346 91.04 91.63 116.88
N ARG A 347 90.69 92.46 115.89
CA ARG A 347 91.32 93.78 115.73
C ARG A 347 91.02 94.73 116.88
N GLU A 348 89.81 94.73 117.40
CA GLU A 348 89.40 95.50 118.58
C GLU A 348 90.23 95.04 119.78
N GLN A 349 90.27 93.73 120.05
CA GLN A 349 91.05 93.10 121.12
C GLN A 349 92.54 93.38 120.98
N SER A 350 93.09 93.30 119.76
CA SER A 350 94.48 93.63 119.47
C SER A 350 94.77 95.11 119.70
N ARG A 351 93.86 96.02 119.31
CA ARG A 351 94.00 97.46 119.63
C ARG A 351 93.92 97.72 121.12
N THR A 352 92.99 97.08 121.84
CA THR A 352 92.89 97.20 123.29
C THR A 352 94.12 96.64 123.98
N ALA A 353 94.63 95.50 123.54
CA ALA A 353 95.88 94.90 124.03
C ALA A 353 97.08 95.80 123.74
N HIS A 354 97.20 96.36 122.53
CA HIS A 354 98.24 97.32 122.19
C HIS A 354 98.12 98.63 122.96
N ALA A 355 96.92 99.15 123.19
CA ALA A 355 96.70 100.32 124.04
C ALA A 355 97.12 100.05 125.49
N THR A 356 96.78 98.86 126.01
CA THR A 356 97.19 98.42 127.35
C THR A 356 98.73 98.26 127.44
N GLU A 357 99.37 97.74 126.38
CA GLU A 357 100.81 97.60 126.30
C GLU A 357 101.51 98.96 126.18
N ILE A 358 100.95 99.90 125.40
CA ILE A 358 101.41 101.29 125.30
C ILE A 358 101.31 101.98 126.67
N ASP A 359 100.18 101.88 127.37
CA ASP A 359 100.00 102.42 128.73
C ASP A 359 101.01 101.82 129.71
N ARG A 360 101.30 100.53 129.58
CA ARG A 360 102.29 99.82 130.41
C ARG A 360 103.71 100.33 130.13
N ILE A 361 104.06 100.51 128.85
CA ILE A 361 105.36 101.04 128.40
C ILE A 361 105.49 102.52 128.80
N GLN A 362 104.46 103.33 128.63
CA GLN A 362 104.43 104.74 129.06
C GLN A 362 104.57 104.86 130.57
N SER A 363 103.81 104.07 131.34
CA SER A 363 103.95 104.02 132.80
C SER A 363 105.32 103.52 133.26
N ALA A 364 106.00 102.69 132.46
CA ALA A 364 107.38 102.25 132.73
C ALA A 364 108.40 103.35 132.37
N ALA A 365 108.18 104.05 131.25
CA ALA A 365 108.98 105.19 130.80
C ALA A 365 108.85 106.39 131.76
N ASP A 366 107.65 106.71 132.24
CA ASP A 366 107.39 107.76 133.22
C ASP A 366 108.02 107.43 134.57
N ARG A 367 108.00 106.16 134.98
CA ARG A 367 108.75 105.70 136.17
C ARG A 367 110.26 105.81 135.98
N ALA A 368 110.77 105.51 134.78
CA ALA A 368 112.18 105.68 134.46
C ALA A 368 112.59 107.17 134.43
N LEU A 369 111.75 108.04 133.88
CA LEU A 369 111.91 109.50 133.85
C LEU A 369 111.87 110.09 135.26
N ALA A 370 110.89 109.75 136.09
CA ALA A 370 110.82 110.18 137.48
C ALA A 370 112.01 109.70 138.32
N THR A 371 112.57 108.53 137.98
CA THR A 371 113.79 108.00 138.61
C THR A 371 115.02 108.79 138.13
N ALA A 372 115.13 109.07 136.83
CA ALA A 372 116.19 109.90 136.27
C ALA A 372 116.17 111.32 136.82
N GLU A 373 115.00 111.96 136.91
CA GLU A 373 114.80 113.29 137.51
C GLU A 373 115.21 113.28 138.99
N LYS A 374 114.77 112.30 139.79
CA LYS A 374 115.26 112.16 141.18
C LYS A 374 116.78 112.01 141.28
N THR A 375 117.40 111.35 140.30
CA THR A 375 118.85 111.17 140.25
C THR A 375 119.56 112.47 139.88
N ILE A 376 119.00 113.23 138.93
CA ILE A 376 119.48 114.56 138.53
C ILE A 376 119.35 115.55 139.68
N THR A 377 118.19 115.66 140.33
CA THR A 377 117.99 116.57 141.48
C THR A 377 118.90 116.20 142.67
N ARG A 378 119.16 114.90 142.89
CA ARG A 378 120.12 114.44 143.89
C ARG A 378 121.56 114.86 143.54
N LEU A 379 121.96 114.76 142.27
CA LEU A 379 123.28 115.18 141.80
C LEU A 379 123.46 116.72 141.82
N GLU A 380 122.41 117.48 141.50
CA GLU A 380 122.39 118.95 141.61
C GLU A 380 122.48 119.44 143.06
N THR A 381 121.85 118.73 143.99
CA THR A 381 121.95 119.03 145.44
C THR A 381 123.34 118.71 145.99
N GLN A 382 124.02 117.68 145.44
CA GLN A 382 125.39 117.31 145.81
C GLN A 382 126.46 118.23 145.20
N LEU A 383 126.21 118.81 144.02
CA LEU A 383 127.12 119.77 143.36
C LEU A 383 127.13 121.16 144.04
N ASN A 384 126.02 121.59 144.63
CA ASN A 384 125.93 122.90 145.31
C ASN A 384 126.41 122.89 146.78
N GLN A 385 126.73 121.74 147.36
CA GLN A 385 127.32 121.62 148.71
C GLN A 385 128.87 121.51 148.70
N GLY A 386 129.51 121.59 147.52
CA GLY A 386 130.96 121.40 147.34
C GLY A 386 131.82 122.65 147.11
N LYS A 387 131.28 123.87 147.24
CA LYS A 387 132.06 125.12 147.22
C LYS A 387 131.89 125.88 148.54
N LYS A 388 132.67 125.45 149.52
CA LYS A 388 133.23 126.28 150.59
C LYS A 388 134.72 126.43 150.32
#